data_AF-A0A166JFF4-F1
#
_entry.id   AF-A0A166JFF4-F1
#
_cell.length_a   1.000
_cell.length_b   1.000
_cell.length_c   1.000
_cell.angle_alpha   90.00
_cell.angle_beta   90.00
_cell.angle_gamma   90.00
#
_symmetry.space_group_name_H-M   'P 1'
#
loop_
_entity.id
_entity.type
_entity.pdbx_description
1 polymer ?
#
loop_
_entity_poly.entity_id
_entity_poly.type
_entity_poly.pdbx_seq_one_letter_code
_entity_poly.pdbx_strand_id
1 'polypeptide(L)'
;MPAMPTTGDFVVGDFMFCEHGNEYCHDCPRDFRPGNNPSDWLEISEQLRNLPEEQQERVLERLDDDVRVPLRVYNFGIDTSRSKDGDPIFSCLKHSIDDCEDCFDFPKHILQSVGIKA
;
A
#
# COMPACT_ATOMS: atom_id res chain seq x y z
N MET A 1 -6.64 -33.99 -5.01
CA MET A 1 -7.05 -32.92 -4.07
C MET A 1 -6.26 -31.68 -4.49
N PRO A 2 -6.90 -30.54 -4.77
CA PRO A 2 -6.16 -29.31 -5.04
C PRO A 2 -5.35 -28.93 -3.81
N ALA A 3 -4.11 -28.47 -4.02
CA ALA A 3 -3.24 -27.99 -2.96
C ALA A 3 -3.94 -26.87 -2.20
N MET A 4 -3.94 -26.92 -0.87
CA MET A 4 -4.40 -25.79 -0.07
C MET A 4 -3.48 -24.59 -0.36
N PRO A 5 -4.02 -23.39 -0.64
CA PRO A 5 -3.19 -22.21 -0.84
C PRO A 5 -2.44 -21.88 0.46
N THR A 6 -1.17 -21.50 0.31
CA THR A 6 -0.29 -21.07 1.39
C THR A 6 -0.89 -19.86 2.10
N THR A 7 -1.22 -20.01 3.38
CA THR A 7 -1.84 -19.00 4.26
C THR A 7 -0.91 -17.82 4.61
N GLY A 8 -0.41 -17.10 3.61
CA GLY A 8 0.63 -16.07 3.77
C GLY A 8 0.13 -14.64 3.61
N ASP A 9 0.64 -13.75 4.44
CA ASP A 9 0.90 -12.34 4.15
C ASP A 9 2.23 -12.19 3.42
N PHE A 10 2.38 -11.11 2.68
CA PHE A 10 3.63 -10.77 2.03
C PHE A 10 3.86 -9.26 2.06
N VAL A 11 5.11 -8.87 1.83
CA VAL A 11 5.55 -7.47 1.81
C VAL A 11 5.95 -7.08 0.40
N VAL A 12 5.56 -5.87 -0.02
CA VAL A 12 6.07 -5.22 -1.23
C VAL A 12 6.49 -3.81 -0.85
N GLY A 13 7.77 -3.48 -1.08
CA GLY A 13 8.37 -2.30 -0.46
C GLY A 13 8.30 -2.42 1.07
N ASP A 14 7.66 -1.45 1.71
CA ASP A 14 7.44 -1.45 3.17
C ASP A 14 5.97 -1.78 3.55
N PHE A 15 5.15 -2.23 2.59
CA PHE A 15 3.72 -2.44 2.78
C PHE A 15 3.36 -3.91 2.83
N MET A 16 2.48 -4.25 3.77
CA MET A 16 2.00 -5.61 3.97
C MET A 16 0.65 -5.83 3.26
N PHE A 17 0.51 -6.98 2.61
CA PHE A 17 -0.69 -7.40 1.90
C PHE A 17 -1.03 -8.85 2.25
N CYS A 18 -2.31 -9.20 2.13
CA CYS A 18 -2.72 -10.61 2.18
C CYS A 18 -2.40 -11.31 0.85
N GLU A 19 -2.49 -12.64 0.82
CA GLU A 19 -2.35 -13.44 -0.42
C GLU A 19 -3.25 -13.00 -1.59
N HIS A 20 -4.38 -12.32 -1.32
CA HIS A 20 -5.27 -11.77 -2.34
C HIS A 20 -4.78 -10.41 -2.88
N GLY A 21 -3.63 -9.93 -2.39
CA GLY A 21 -3.01 -8.67 -2.77
C GLY A 21 -3.72 -7.44 -2.22
N ASN A 22 -4.55 -7.61 -1.19
CA ASN A 22 -5.30 -6.52 -0.58
C ASN A 22 -4.68 -6.17 0.78
N GLU A 23 -4.60 -4.87 1.06
CA GLU A 23 -4.26 -4.34 2.38
C GLU A 23 -5.42 -4.58 3.37
N TYR A 24 -6.65 -4.36 2.92
CA TYR A 24 -7.87 -4.73 3.62
C TYR A 24 -8.67 -5.68 2.75
N CYS A 25 -9.00 -6.87 3.27
CA CYS A 25 -9.67 -7.91 2.52
C CYS A 25 -10.97 -8.34 3.19
N HIS A 26 -12.03 -8.55 2.40
CA HIS A 26 -13.28 -9.13 2.89
C HIS A 26 -13.29 -10.66 2.84
N ASP A 27 -12.45 -11.27 2.00
CA ASP A 27 -12.37 -12.72 1.82
C ASP A 27 -11.46 -13.41 2.84
N CYS A 28 -10.44 -12.70 3.34
CA CYS A 28 -9.65 -13.11 4.50
C CYS A 28 -9.73 -12.03 5.59
N PRO A 29 -9.88 -12.39 6.89
CA PRO A 29 -10.08 -11.43 7.98
C PRO A 29 -8.78 -10.72 8.37
N ARG A 30 -8.09 -10.12 7.40
CA ARG A 30 -6.83 -9.39 7.57
C ARG A 30 -7.03 -7.93 7.20
N ASP A 31 -6.53 -7.07 8.05
CA ASP A 31 -6.53 -5.63 7.89
C ASP A 31 -5.14 -5.09 8.23
N PHE A 32 -4.39 -4.74 7.20
CA PHE A 32 -3.06 -4.17 7.30
C PHE A 32 -3.09 -2.64 7.23
N ARG A 33 -4.27 -2.03 7.10
CA ARG A 33 -4.40 -0.57 7.01
C ARG A 33 -3.68 0.16 8.15
N PRO A 34 -3.77 -0.28 9.43
CA PRO A 34 -3.08 0.39 10.52
C PRO A 34 -1.56 0.36 10.44
N GLY A 35 -0.98 -0.72 9.87
CA GLY A 35 0.47 -0.86 9.72
C GLY A 35 1.02 -0.14 8.49
N ASN A 36 0.17 0.03 7.49
CA ASN A 36 0.47 0.69 6.22
C ASN A 36 0.01 2.16 6.19
N ASN A 37 -0.61 2.66 7.26
CA ASN A 37 -1.10 4.04 7.31
C ASN A 37 0.09 4.99 7.50
N PRO A 38 0.28 5.95 6.58
CA PRO A 38 1.44 6.80 6.65
C PRO A 38 1.17 8.07 7.50
N SER A 39 0.01 8.17 8.17
CA SER A 39 -0.35 9.30 9.06
C SER A 39 0.69 9.58 10.16
N ASP A 40 1.42 8.55 10.60
CA ASP A 40 2.47 8.67 11.62
C ASP A 40 3.86 8.97 11.05
N TRP A 41 3.99 9.10 9.73
CA TRP A 41 5.28 9.24 9.08
C TRP A 41 5.74 10.69 9.05
N LEU A 42 7.01 10.89 9.42
CA LEU A 42 7.60 12.22 9.55
C LEU A 42 7.48 13.05 8.26
N GLU A 43 7.66 12.43 7.10
CA GLU A 43 7.60 13.09 5.79
C GLU A 43 6.21 13.66 5.49
N ILE A 44 5.15 12.94 5.86
CA ILE A 44 3.77 13.41 5.71
C ILE A 44 3.47 14.52 6.70
N SER A 45 4.00 14.44 7.92
CA SER A 45 3.88 15.53 8.89
C SER A 45 4.49 16.84 8.39
N GLU A 46 5.57 16.79 7.59
CA GLU A 46 6.20 17.97 6.99
C GLU A 46 5.37 18.52 5.82
N GLN A 47 4.89 17.64 4.95
CA GLN A 47 4.02 18.04 3.84
C GLN A 47 2.70 18.65 4.35
N LEU A 48 2.10 18.06 5.38
CA LEU A 48 0.91 18.57 6.06
C LEU A 48 1.16 19.94 6.71
N ARG A 49 2.28 20.12 7.41
CA ARG A 49 2.64 21.40 8.05
C ARG A 49 2.74 22.57 7.06
N ASN A 50 3.00 22.30 5.79
CA ASN A 50 3.07 23.31 4.73
C ASN A 50 1.69 23.67 4.14
N LEU A 51 0.62 22.95 4.49
CA LEU A 51 -0.74 23.25 4.06
C LEU A 51 -1.44 24.21 5.06
N PRO A 52 -2.43 25.00 4.60
CA PRO A 52 -3.35 25.71 5.49
C PRO A 52 -4.06 24.75 6.46
N GLU A 53 -4.34 25.20 7.69
CA GLU A 53 -4.95 24.38 8.75
C GLU A 53 -6.25 23.66 8.32
N GLU A 54 -7.15 24.36 7.61
CA GLU A 54 -8.37 23.78 7.04
C GLU A 54 -8.09 22.64 6.04
N GLN A 55 -6.97 22.72 5.31
CA GLN A 55 -6.56 21.65 4.41
C GLN A 55 -5.90 20.49 5.17
N GLN A 56 -5.20 20.77 6.27
CA GLN A 56 -4.60 19.72 7.11
C GLN A 56 -5.68 18.82 7.71
N GLU A 57 -6.72 19.40 8.31
CA GLU A 57 -7.83 18.64 8.91
C GLU A 57 -8.52 17.74 7.87
N ARG A 58 -8.81 18.28 6.69
CA ARG A 58 -9.43 17.53 5.59
C ARG A 58 -8.55 16.41 5.06
N VAL A 59 -7.23 16.56 5.07
CA VAL A 59 -6.32 15.48 4.67
C VAL A 59 -6.27 14.41 5.75
N LEU A 60 -6.13 14.80 7.02
CA LEU A 60 -6.08 13.85 8.14
C LEU A 60 -7.36 13.01 8.22
N GLU A 61 -8.54 13.62 8.04
CA GLU A 61 -9.81 12.91 7.96
C GLU A 61 -9.83 11.87 6.83
N ARG A 62 -9.17 12.15 5.70
CA ARG A 62 -9.10 11.25 4.55
C ARG A 62 -7.99 10.21 4.64
N LEU A 63 -7.03 10.39 5.53
CA LEU A 63 -6.00 9.40 5.86
C LEU A 63 -6.46 8.41 6.93
N ASP A 64 -7.60 8.68 7.59
CA ASP A 64 -8.22 7.72 8.50
C ASP A 64 -8.46 6.37 7.80
N ASP A 65 -8.14 5.28 8.48
CA ASP A 65 -8.19 3.94 7.89
C ASP A 65 -9.60 3.58 7.40
N ASP A 66 -10.65 4.05 8.07
CA ASP A 66 -12.05 3.78 7.71
C ASP A 66 -12.55 4.65 6.55
N VAL A 67 -11.81 5.70 6.20
CA VAL A 67 -12.17 6.64 5.13
C VAL A 67 -11.33 6.41 3.87
N ARG A 68 -10.04 6.11 4.01
CA ARG A 68 -9.12 5.98 2.89
C ARG A 68 -9.45 4.76 2.03
N VAL A 69 -9.14 4.86 0.73
CA VAL A 69 -9.27 3.71 -0.17
C VAL A 69 -8.16 2.70 0.14
N PRO A 70 -8.48 1.43 0.47
CA PRO A 70 -7.45 0.43 0.73
C PRO A 70 -6.60 0.14 -0.50
N LEU A 71 -5.32 -0.12 -0.29
CA LEU A 71 -4.40 -0.47 -1.36
C LEU A 71 -4.62 -1.90 -1.84
N ARG A 72 -4.40 -2.07 -3.15
CA ARG A 72 -4.35 -3.37 -3.80
C ARG A 72 -3.10 -3.45 -4.66
N VAL A 73 -2.14 -4.29 -4.28
CA VAL A 73 -0.85 -4.43 -4.96
C VAL A 73 -1.00 -4.78 -6.44
N TYR A 74 -2.04 -5.56 -6.78
CA TYR A 74 -2.31 -5.99 -8.15
C TYR A 74 -2.80 -4.86 -9.08
N ASN A 75 -3.07 -3.67 -8.55
CA ASN A 75 -3.29 -2.49 -9.39
C ASN A 75 -1.98 -1.93 -9.97
N PHE A 76 -0.84 -2.30 -9.39
CA PHE A 76 0.49 -1.74 -9.72
C PHE A 76 1.40 -2.78 -10.38
N GLY A 77 1.28 -4.05 -9.99
CA GLY A 77 2.16 -5.11 -10.47
C GLY A 77 1.50 -6.48 -10.51
N ILE A 78 2.18 -7.42 -11.15
CA ILE A 78 1.84 -8.84 -11.09
C ILE A 78 2.96 -9.60 -10.39
N ASP A 79 2.57 -10.60 -9.64
CA ASP A 79 3.50 -11.55 -9.05
C ASP A 79 4.12 -12.41 -10.17
N THR A 80 5.44 -12.31 -10.35
CA THR A 80 6.18 -13.02 -11.41
C THR A 80 7.08 -14.13 -10.88
N SER A 81 7.63 -13.96 -9.68
CA SER A 81 8.60 -14.89 -9.13
C SER A 81 8.70 -14.78 -7.60
N ARG A 82 9.67 -15.50 -7.03
CA ARG A 82 9.92 -15.53 -5.58
C ARG A 82 11.38 -15.19 -5.31
N SER A 83 11.63 -14.41 -4.26
CA SER A 83 12.97 -14.15 -3.74
C SER A 83 13.58 -15.43 -3.14
N LYS A 84 14.85 -15.36 -2.74
CA LYS A 84 15.52 -16.49 -2.07
C LYS A 84 14.88 -16.84 -0.72
N ASP A 85 14.25 -15.87 -0.09
CA ASP A 85 13.60 -16.01 1.22
C ASP A 85 12.11 -16.40 1.08
N GLY A 86 11.61 -16.51 -0.15
CA GLY A 86 10.25 -16.95 -0.45
C GLY A 86 9.23 -15.82 -0.59
N ASP A 87 9.67 -14.56 -0.53
CA ASP A 87 8.79 -13.41 -0.75
C ASP A 87 8.44 -13.26 -2.24
N PRO A 88 7.20 -12.87 -2.59
CA PRO A 88 6.83 -12.58 -3.97
C PRO A 88 7.60 -11.38 -4.53
N ILE A 89 8.13 -11.54 -5.75
CA ILE A 89 8.70 -10.45 -6.53
C ILE A 89 7.60 -9.95 -7.46
N PHE A 90 7.36 -8.64 -7.45
CA PHE A 90 6.31 -8.02 -8.24
C PHE A 90 6.88 -7.28 -9.44
N SER A 91 6.44 -7.66 -10.64
CA SER A 91 6.76 -6.92 -11.85
C SER A 91 5.74 -5.82 -12.08
N CYS A 92 6.20 -4.58 -12.18
CA CYS A 92 5.35 -3.42 -12.39
C CYS A 92 4.63 -3.49 -13.74
N LEU A 93 3.32 -3.27 -13.74
CA LEU A 93 2.48 -3.26 -14.94
C LEU A 93 2.86 -2.15 -15.93
N LYS A 94 3.38 -1.02 -15.42
CA LYS A 94 3.68 0.17 -16.22
C LYS A 94 5.07 0.12 -16.82
N HIS A 95 6.08 -0.28 -16.04
CA HIS A 95 7.49 -0.20 -16.44
C HIS A 95 8.09 -1.57 -16.76
N SER A 96 7.40 -2.68 -16.42
CA SER A 96 7.95 -4.05 -16.56
C SER A 96 9.28 -4.24 -15.84
N ILE A 97 9.44 -3.54 -14.71
CA ILE A 97 10.59 -3.62 -13.82
C ILE A 97 10.11 -4.29 -12.54
N ASP A 98 10.86 -5.29 -12.09
CA ASP A 98 10.63 -5.95 -10.81
C ASP A 98 10.94 -4.99 -9.66
N ASP A 99 10.07 -4.95 -8.67
CA ASP A 99 10.17 -4.09 -7.49
C ASP A 99 10.40 -2.60 -7.85
N CYS A 100 9.66 -2.14 -8.87
CA CYS A 100 9.71 -0.77 -9.35
C CYS A 100 9.45 0.27 -8.24
N GLU A 101 10.51 0.96 -7.81
CA GLU A 101 10.47 1.99 -6.77
C GLU A 101 9.40 3.06 -7.03
N ASP A 102 9.23 3.51 -8.28
CA ASP A 102 8.22 4.54 -8.61
C ASP A 102 6.76 4.06 -8.47
N CYS A 103 6.49 2.78 -8.72
CA CYS A 103 5.12 2.25 -8.79
C CYS A 103 4.70 1.54 -7.51
N PHE A 104 5.66 1.03 -6.74
CA PHE A 104 5.45 0.48 -5.41
C PHE A 104 5.77 1.49 -4.29
N ASP A 105 5.91 2.77 -4.64
CA ASP A 105 5.80 3.90 -3.71
C ASP A 105 4.31 4.07 -3.27
N PHE A 106 3.84 3.12 -2.47
CA PHE A 106 2.51 3.15 -1.86
C PHE A 106 2.22 4.40 -1.01
N PRO A 107 3.18 4.98 -0.27
CA PRO A 107 2.99 6.24 0.45
C PRO A 107 2.53 7.36 -0.47
N LYS A 108 3.21 7.51 -1.62
CA LYS A 108 2.81 8.46 -2.65
C LYS A 108 1.42 8.20 -3.18
N HIS A 109 1.02 6.95 -3.41
CA HIS A 109 -0.33 6.62 -3.87
C HIS A 109 -1.40 6.98 -2.82
N ILE A 110 -1.15 6.72 -1.54
CA ILE A 110 -2.06 7.12 -0.45
C ILE A 110 -2.19 8.65 -0.43
N LEU A 111 -1.07 9.38 -0.48
CA LEU A 111 -1.07 10.84 -0.46
C LEU A 111 -1.80 11.46 -1.66
N GLN A 112 -1.56 10.92 -2.86
CA GLN A 112 -2.25 11.36 -4.06
C GLN A 112 -3.76 11.08 -3.99
N SER A 113 -4.18 9.98 -3.36
CA SER A 113 -5.59 9.66 -3.17
C SER A 113 -6.34 10.68 -2.31
N VAL A 114 -5.63 11.32 -1.36
CA VAL A 114 -6.20 12.34 -0.48
C VAL A 114 -5.99 13.78 -0.98
N GLY A 115 -5.27 13.95 -2.10
CA GLY A 115 -5.08 15.21 -2.80
C GLY A 115 -3.74 15.91 -2.54
N ILE A 116 -2.79 15.23 -1.88
CA ILE A 116 -1.42 15.70 -1.72
C ILE A 116 -0.61 15.31 -2.96
N LYS A 117 0.09 16.28 -3.55
CA LYS A 117 1.05 16.02 -4.62
C LYS A 117 2.38 15.61 -4.00
N ALA A 118 2.58 14.29 -3.88
CA ALA A 118 3.87 13.66 -3.64
C ALA A 118 4.55 13.30 -4.97
#